data_AF-A0A8T4R888-F1
#
_entry.id   AF-A0A8T4R888-F1
#
_cell.length_a   1.000
_cell.length_b   1.000
_cell.length_c   1.000
_cell.angle_alpha   90.00
_cell.angle_beta   90.00
_cell.angle_gamma   90.00
#
_symmetry.space_group_name_H-M   'P 1'
#
loop_
_entity.id
_entity.type
_entity.pdbx_description
1 polymer ?
#
loop_
_entity_poly.entity_id
_entity_poly.type
_entity_poly.pdbx_seq_one_letter_code
_entity_poly.pdbx_strand_id
1 'polypeptide(L)'
;MSLETILESFGLSENESTLLVENAYFHHKEKTREEFQTLFENIARAYSCSQAEVIKAILAFPPFAGLNHERVVREGTEVYHDEKAVKKAILAHPQFAGLNHERVVRQKGKVGRIIGINQGEILRKILEKPVLAGYSAKRYLAAIDIGRELHGKGYAAKDIISAFFCYPAKSPYVPETKKLRISHVENYEKPPLMIAMEKYLARKKNE
;
A
#
# COMPACT_ATOMS: atom_id res chain seq x y z
N MET A 1 27.99 11.42 20.14
CA MET A 1 27.03 11.96 19.16
C MET A 1 25.70 11.29 19.45
N SER A 2 24.60 12.04 19.60
CA SER A 2 23.30 11.40 19.82
C SER A 2 22.83 10.71 18.53
N LEU A 3 21.86 9.79 18.66
CA LEU A 3 21.29 9.10 17.51
C LEU A 3 20.61 10.08 16.55
N GLU A 4 19.94 11.10 17.08
CA GLU A 4 19.31 12.16 16.31
C GLU A 4 20.34 12.92 15.47
N THR A 5 21.46 13.33 16.05
CA THR A 5 22.54 14.00 15.30
C THR A 5 23.13 13.10 14.21
N ILE A 6 23.23 11.79 14.46
CA ILE A 6 23.67 10.84 13.42
C ILE A 6 22.66 10.83 12.27
N LEU A 7 21.37 10.68 12.56
CA LEU A 7 20.29 10.64 11.57
C LEU A 7 20.18 11.96 10.78
N GLU A 8 20.31 13.10 11.45
CA GLU A 8 20.34 14.43 10.82
C GLU A 8 21.51 14.56 9.83
N SER A 9 22.66 13.93 10.12
CA SER A 9 23.80 13.91 9.18
C SER A 9 23.49 13.19 7.85
N PHE A 10 22.41 12.40 7.81
CA PHE A 10 21.89 11.74 6.60
C PHE A 10 20.76 12.54 5.92
N GLY A 11 20.46 13.75 6.39
CA GLY A 11 19.48 14.65 5.81
C GLY A 11 18.07 14.53 6.37
N LEU A 12 17.87 13.83 7.49
CA LEU A 12 16.61 13.88 8.23
C LEU A 12 16.50 15.22 8.96
N SER A 13 15.29 15.78 9.02
CA SER A 13 14.99 16.90 9.92
C SER A 13 15.00 16.46 11.38
N GLU A 14 15.17 17.41 12.31
CA GLU A 14 15.08 17.17 13.76
C GLU A 14 13.81 16.38 14.13
N ASN A 15 12.65 16.81 13.63
CA ASN A 15 11.37 16.13 13.87
C ASN A 15 11.33 14.69 13.34
N GLU A 16 11.88 14.43 12.15
CA GLU A 16 11.92 13.08 11.57
C GLU A 16 12.85 12.17 12.37
N SER A 17 14.00 12.69 12.80
CA SER A 17 14.93 12.00 13.67
C SER A 17 14.26 11.63 14.99
N THR A 18 13.65 12.58 15.69
CA THR A 18 12.92 12.32 16.95
C THR A 18 11.83 11.27 16.77
N LEU A 19 10.99 11.40 15.73
CA LEU A 19 9.93 10.42 15.43
C LEU A 19 10.48 9.01 15.23
N LEU A 20 11.63 8.87 14.57
CA LEU A 20 12.25 7.58 14.32
C LEU A 20 12.89 6.99 15.58
N VAL A 21 13.58 7.81 16.38
CA VAL A 21 14.18 7.40 17.67
C VAL A 21 13.12 6.97 18.68
N GLU A 22 12.02 7.69 18.78
CA GLU A 22 10.93 7.36 19.70
C GLU A 22 10.12 6.13 19.26
N ASN A 23 10.18 5.75 17.97
CA ASN A 23 9.42 4.62 17.47
C ASN A 23 9.85 3.31 18.14
N ALA A 24 8.89 2.60 18.75
CA ALA A 24 9.16 1.34 19.45
C ALA A 24 9.66 0.22 18.52
N TYR A 25 9.33 0.29 17.22
CA TYR A 25 9.68 -0.73 16.24
C TYR A 25 10.91 -0.38 15.39
N PHE A 26 11.58 0.74 15.69
CA PHE A 26 12.88 1.04 15.12
C PHE A 26 13.97 0.42 15.99
N HIS A 27 14.46 -0.76 15.61
CA HIS A 27 15.41 -1.53 16.43
C HIS A 27 16.90 -1.20 16.18
N HIS A 28 17.19 -0.13 15.45
CA HIS A 28 18.56 0.27 15.07
C HIS A 28 19.11 1.42 15.91
N LYS A 29 18.61 1.61 17.13
CA LYS A 29 18.92 2.79 17.96
C LYS A 29 20.37 2.86 18.45
N GLU A 30 21.06 1.72 18.46
CA GLU A 30 22.44 1.61 18.96
C GLU A 30 23.49 1.69 17.83
N LYS A 31 23.07 1.91 16.58
CA LYS A 31 23.99 1.94 15.44
C LYS A 31 24.85 3.21 15.41
N THR A 32 26.12 3.00 15.08
CA THR A 32 27.05 4.07 14.71
C THR A 32 26.70 4.68 13.35
N ARG A 33 27.31 5.84 13.04
CA ARG A 33 27.12 6.49 11.74
C ARG A 33 27.56 5.60 10.58
N GLU A 34 28.69 4.92 10.72
CA GLU A 34 29.24 4.02 9.70
C GLU A 34 28.33 2.80 9.46
N GLU A 35 27.73 2.27 10.53
CA GLU A 35 26.74 1.20 10.41
C GLU A 35 25.44 1.67 9.75
N PHE A 36 25.00 2.90 10.00
CA PHE A 36 23.86 3.49 9.30
C PHE A 36 24.15 3.71 7.81
N GLN A 37 25.33 4.23 7.46
CA GLN A 37 25.76 4.38 6.08
C GLN A 37 25.72 3.01 5.37
N THR A 38 26.32 1.99 5.98
CA THR A 38 26.33 0.61 5.45
C THR A 38 24.92 0.05 5.31
N LEU A 39 24.06 0.26 6.31
CA LEU A 39 22.67 -0.14 6.26
C LEU A 39 21.97 0.49 5.06
N PHE A 40 22.00 1.81 4.93
CA PHE A 40 21.33 2.51 3.84
C PHE A 40 21.86 2.12 2.46
N GLU A 41 23.17 1.95 2.30
CA GLU A 41 23.78 1.48 1.05
C GLU A 41 23.31 0.07 0.66
N ASN A 42 23.23 -0.85 1.64
CA ASN A 42 22.77 -2.21 1.38
C ASN A 42 21.29 -2.23 0.95
N ILE A 43 20.44 -1.45 1.62
CA ILE A 43 19.03 -1.30 1.23
C ILE A 43 18.94 -0.67 -0.16
N ALA A 44 19.65 0.44 -0.39
CA ALA A 44 19.66 1.15 -1.67
C ALA A 44 20.10 0.24 -2.82
N ARG A 45 21.13 -0.60 -2.59
CA ARG A 45 21.59 -1.60 -3.56
C ARG A 45 20.51 -2.63 -3.86
N ALA A 46 19.86 -3.19 -2.84
CA ALA A 46 18.81 -4.20 -3.00
C ALA A 46 17.65 -3.68 -3.85
N TYR A 47 17.24 -2.43 -3.69
CA TYR A 47 16.15 -1.82 -4.47
C TYR A 47 16.60 -1.04 -5.71
N SER A 48 17.90 -0.91 -5.93
CA SER A 48 18.49 -0.10 -7.01
C SER A 48 17.95 1.34 -7.00
N CYS A 49 17.95 1.97 -5.81
CA CYS A 49 17.38 3.30 -5.56
C CYS A 49 18.36 4.21 -4.81
N SER A 50 17.95 5.45 -4.57
CA SER A 50 18.74 6.43 -3.80
C SER A 50 18.60 6.23 -2.29
N GLN A 51 19.59 6.69 -1.52
CA GLN A 51 19.52 6.72 -0.05
C GLN A 51 18.31 7.53 0.44
N ALA A 52 17.94 8.63 -0.23
CA ALA A 52 16.77 9.43 0.14
C ALA A 52 15.46 8.62 0.05
N GLU A 53 15.32 7.75 -0.96
CA GLU A 53 14.17 6.85 -1.08
C GLU A 53 14.14 5.80 0.02
N VAL A 54 15.30 5.28 0.42
CA VAL A 54 15.42 4.35 1.57
C VAL A 54 14.98 5.03 2.86
N ILE A 55 15.49 6.22 3.16
CA ILE A 55 15.14 6.99 4.36
C ILE A 55 13.64 7.26 4.38
N LYS A 56 13.07 7.69 3.25
CA LYS A 56 11.62 7.91 3.12
C LYS A 56 10.80 6.64 3.41
N ALA A 57 11.27 5.48 2.96
CA ALA A 57 10.62 4.19 3.24
C ALA A 57 10.71 3.82 4.73
N ILE A 58 11.86 4.03 5.37
CA ILE A 58 12.05 3.79 6.81
C ILE A 58 11.17 4.72 7.64
N LEU A 59 11.09 6.01 7.32
CA LEU A 59 10.21 6.95 8.01
C LEU A 59 8.73 6.56 7.88
N ALA A 60 8.31 6.08 6.71
CA ALA A 60 6.94 5.61 6.49
C ALA A 60 6.63 4.29 7.24
N PHE A 61 7.65 3.47 7.51
CA PHE A 61 7.51 2.20 8.22
C PHE A 61 8.85 1.79 8.86
N PRO A 62 9.11 2.19 10.12
CA PRO A 62 10.42 1.95 10.76
C PRO A 62 10.92 0.50 10.80
N PRO A 63 10.05 -0.53 10.93
CA PRO A 63 10.49 -1.94 10.81
C PRO A 63 11.15 -2.28 9.47
N PHE A 64 10.93 -1.48 8.42
CA PHE A 64 11.53 -1.70 7.11
C PHE A 64 13.05 -1.79 7.17
N ALA A 65 13.70 -0.99 8.03
CA ALA A 65 15.15 -0.99 8.19
C ALA A 65 15.74 -2.35 8.62
N GLY A 66 14.94 -3.17 9.31
CA GLY A 66 15.39 -4.46 9.85
C GLY A 66 15.13 -5.67 8.95
N LEU A 67 14.62 -5.47 7.73
CA LEU A 67 14.27 -6.58 6.85
C LEU A 67 15.50 -7.14 6.11
N ASN A 68 15.45 -8.43 5.78
CA ASN A 68 16.35 -9.00 4.79
C ASN A 68 15.85 -8.65 3.38
N HIS A 69 16.32 -7.53 2.83
CA HIS A 69 15.79 -6.97 1.59
C HIS A 69 16.07 -7.81 0.33
N GLU A 70 17.22 -8.47 0.24
CA GLU A 70 17.51 -9.39 -0.87
C GLU A 70 16.50 -10.54 -0.90
N ARG A 71 16.22 -11.13 0.28
CA ARG A 71 15.21 -12.17 0.42
C ARG A 71 13.82 -11.67 0.06
N VAL A 72 13.40 -10.51 0.58
CA VAL A 72 12.08 -9.92 0.30
C VAL A 72 11.88 -9.68 -1.20
N VAL A 73 12.87 -9.07 -1.87
CA VAL A 73 12.80 -8.79 -3.31
C VAL A 73 12.73 -10.10 -4.09
N ARG A 74 13.52 -11.11 -3.72
CA ARG A 74 13.51 -12.43 -4.37
C ARG A 74 12.14 -13.11 -4.23
N GLU A 75 11.62 -13.25 -3.01
CA GLU A 75 10.33 -13.90 -2.75
C GLU A 75 9.17 -13.16 -3.45
N GLY A 76 9.19 -11.83 -3.46
CA GLY A 76 8.23 -11.05 -4.24
C GLY A 76 8.36 -11.31 -5.74
N THR A 77 9.57 -11.35 -6.27
CA THR A 77 9.84 -11.59 -7.70
C THR A 77 9.41 -12.98 -8.14
N GLU A 78 9.61 -14.00 -7.31
CA GLU A 78 9.14 -15.37 -7.56
C GLU A 78 7.61 -15.44 -7.69
N VAL A 79 6.88 -14.61 -6.95
CA VAL A 79 5.41 -14.60 -6.94
C VAL A 79 4.81 -13.73 -8.05
N TYR A 80 5.42 -12.58 -8.34
CA TYR A 80 4.88 -11.59 -9.28
C TYR A 80 5.54 -11.62 -10.66
N HIS A 81 6.69 -12.27 -10.80
CA HIS A 81 7.50 -12.36 -12.02
C HIS A 81 7.90 -10.98 -12.62
N ASP A 82 7.93 -9.94 -11.79
CA ASP A 82 8.33 -8.58 -12.18
C ASP A 82 9.07 -7.90 -11.02
N GLU A 83 10.39 -8.10 -10.97
CA GLU A 83 11.26 -7.57 -9.91
C GLU A 83 11.18 -6.04 -9.82
N LYS A 84 11.16 -5.35 -10.95
CA LYS A 84 11.14 -3.88 -11.00
C LYS A 84 9.85 -3.34 -10.41
N ALA A 85 8.71 -3.93 -10.74
CA ALA A 85 7.42 -3.54 -10.17
C ALA A 85 7.34 -3.89 -8.68
N VAL A 86 7.89 -5.02 -8.25
CA VAL A 86 7.97 -5.41 -6.83
C VAL A 86 8.79 -4.40 -6.02
N LYS A 87 10.00 -4.06 -6.46
CA LYS A 87 10.85 -3.06 -5.79
C LYS A 87 10.14 -1.72 -5.66
N LYS A 88 9.52 -1.26 -6.74
CA LYS A 88 8.74 -0.01 -6.76
C LYS A 88 7.56 -0.06 -5.79
N ALA A 89 6.83 -1.17 -5.76
CA ALA A 89 5.68 -1.36 -4.86
C ALA A 89 6.11 -1.34 -3.39
N ILE A 90 7.23 -1.99 -3.06
CA ILE A 90 7.77 -2.00 -1.70
C ILE A 90 8.19 -0.59 -1.27
N LEU A 91 8.97 0.14 -2.08
CA LEU A 91 9.39 1.50 -1.74
C LEU A 91 8.20 2.46 -1.60
N ALA A 92 7.15 2.28 -2.41
CA ALA A 92 5.93 3.08 -2.33
C ALA A 92 5.04 2.74 -1.11
N HIS A 93 5.12 1.51 -0.61
CA HIS A 93 4.36 1.06 0.56
C HIS A 93 5.17 -0.02 1.30
N PRO A 94 6.08 0.36 2.21
CA PRO A 94 7.07 -0.55 2.78
C PRO A 94 6.47 -1.73 3.56
N GLN A 95 5.24 -1.59 4.08
CA GLN A 95 4.49 -2.69 4.70
C GLN A 95 4.25 -3.86 3.73
N PHE A 96 4.26 -3.61 2.42
CA PHE A 96 4.11 -4.62 1.38
C PHE A 96 5.22 -5.68 1.45
N ALA A 97 6.43 -5.30 1.86
CA ALA A 97 7.57 -6.20 2.02
C ALA A 97 7.35 -7.31 3.06
N GLY A 98 6.53 -7.06 4.08
CA GLY A 98 6.27 -8.01 5.16
C GLY A 98 5.11 -8.97 4.90
N LEU A 99 4.50 -8.94 3.71
CA LEU A 99 3.33 -9.75 3.41
C LEU A 99 3.72 -11.15 2.94
N ASN A 100 2.89 -12.14 3.30
CA ASN A 100 2.92 -13.44 2.63
C ASN A 100 2.30 -13.29 1.22
N HIS A 101 3.14 -13.16 0.20
CA HIS A 101 2.68 -12.85 -1.16
C HIS A 101 1.91 -13.98 -1.82
N GLU A 102 2.21 -15.25 -1.55
CA GLU A 102 1.39 -16.38 -2.02
C GLU A 102 -0.06 -16.28 -1.52
N ARG A 103 -0.22 -15.95 -0.24
CA ARG A 103 -1.55 -15.71 0.35
C ARG A 103 -2.23 -14.51 -0.29
N VAL A 104 -1.51 -13.43 -0.56
CA VAL A 104 -2.04 -12.26 -1.27
C VAL A 104 -2.56 -12.70 -2.64
N VAL A 105 -1.75 -13.38 -3.44
CA VAL A 105 -2.14 -13.86 -4.78
C VAL A 105 -3.40 -14.72 -4.71
N ARG A 106 -3.44 -15.70 -3.80
CA ARG A 106 -4.61 -16.57 -3.62
C ARG A 106 -5.87 -15.79 -3.25
N GLN A 107 -5.77 -14.83 -2.32
CA GLN A 107 -6.92 -14.07 -1.86
C GLN A 107 -7.40 -13.06 -2.90
N LYS A 108 -6.48 -12.32 -3.52
CA LYS A 108 -6.82 -11.27 -4.48
C LYS A 108 -7.21 -11.84 -5.84
N GLY A 109 -6.66 -12.98 -6.23
CA GLY A 109 -7.16 -13.75 -7.38
C GLY A 109 -8.64 -14.11 -7.26
N LYS A 110 -9.11 -14.49 -6.05
CA LYS A 110 -10.56 -14.71 -5.80
C LYS A 110 -11.38 -13.43 -5.98
N VAL A 111 -10.88 -12.29 -5.49
CA VAL A 111 -11.53 -10.99 -5.70
C VAL A 111 -11.60 -10.66 -7.19
N GLY A 112 -10.50 -10.84 -7.93
CA GLY A 112 -10.44 -10.64 -9.37
C GLY A 112 -11.54 -11.41 -10.10
N ARG A 113 -11.70 -12.71 -9.80
CA ARG A 113 -12.77 -13.54 -10.37
C ARG A 113 -14.17 -13.00 -10.07
N ILE A 114 -14.42 -12.48 -8.87
CA ILE A 114 -15.74 -11.93 -8.49
C ILE A 114 -16.06 -10.67 -9.29
N ILE A 115 -15.05 -9.83 -9.56
CA ILE A 115 -15.23 -8.57 -10.31
C ILE A 115 -14.98 -8.71 -11.81
N GLY A 116 -14.76 -9.94 -12.30
CA GLY A 116 -14.59 -10.21 -13.73
C GLY A 116 -13.23 -9.81 -14.33
N ILE A 117 -12.18 -9.69 -13.51
CA ILE A 117 -10.80 -9.49 -14.00
C ILE A 117 -9.94 -10.72 -13.75
N ASN A 118 -9.00 -10.99 -14.66
CA ASN A 118 -8.11 -12.14 -14.52
C ASN A 118 -7.04 -11.92 -13.43
N GLN A 119 -6.38 -13.01 -13.03
CA GLN A 119 -5.39 -12.99 -11.97
C GLN A 119 -4.23 -12.04 -12.30
N GLY A 120 -3.68 -12.08 -13.51
CA GLY A 120 -2.58 -11.20 -13.90
C GLY A 120 -2.95 -9.71 -13.78
N GLU A 121 -4.17 -9.35 -14.15
CA GLU A 121 -4.65 -7.97 -14.06
C GLU A 121 -4.79 -7.48 -12.61
N ILE A 122 -5.39 -8.27 -11.71
CA ILE A 122 -5.49 -7.87 -10.30
C ILE A 122 -4.10 -7.76 -9.64
N LEU A 123 -3.16 -8.64 -10.01
CA LEU A 123 -1.79 -8.57 -9.47
C LEU A 123 -1.04 -7.33 -9.96
N ARG A 124 -1.18 -6.96 -11.25
CA ARG A 124 -0.66 -5.68 -11.76
C ARG A 124 -1.24 -4.48 -11.00
N LYS A 125 -2.56 -4.47 -10.76
CA LYS A 125 -3.21 -3.41 -9.97
C LYS A 125 -2.70 -3.35 -8.53
N ILE A 126 -2.34 -4.48 -7.94
CA ILE A 126 -1.71 -4.51 -6.61
C ILE A 126 -0.30 -3.94 -6.65
N LEU A 127 0.53 -4.26 -7.65
CA LEU A 127 1.87 -3.67 -7.75
C LEU A 127 1.80 -2.16 -8.04
N GLU A 128 0.81 -1.71 -8.82
CA GLU A 128 0.52 -0.28 -9.02
C GLU A 128 0.06 0.40 -7.72
N LYS A 129 -0.71 -0.31 -6.88
CA LYS A 129 -1.32 0.21 -5.64
C LYS A 129 -1.16 -0.78 -4.49
N PRO A 130 0.05 -0.93 -3.92
CA PRO A 130 0.40 -2.00 -2.97
C PRO A 130 -0.46 -2.04 -1.70
N VAL A 131 -1.03 -0.90 -1.29
CA VAL A 131 -1.99 -0.81 -0.18
C VAL A 131 -3.18 -1.78 -0.33
N LEU A 132 -3.55 -2.14 -1.57
CA LEU A 132 -4.61 -3.09 -1.89
C LEU A 132 -4.31 -4.50 -1.35
N ALA A 133 -3.04 -4.88 -1.25
CA ALA A 133 -2.65 -6.19 -0.72
C ALA A 133 -3.07 -6.34 0.75
N GLY A 134 -2.91 -5.27 1.54
CA GLY A 134 -3.28 -5.21 2.96
C GLY A 134 -4.78 -5.09 3.24
N TYR A 135 -5.62 -4.87 2.23
CA TYR A 135 -7.07 -4.74 2.44
C TYR A 135 -7.70 -6.07 2.86
N SER A 136 -8.52 -6.01 3.90
CA SER A 136 -9.34 -7.14 4.33
C SER A 136 -10.35 -7.53 3.26
N ALA A 137 -10.81 -8.79 3.28
CA ALA A 137 -11.89 -9.24 2.41
C ALA A 137 -13.16 -8.37 2.55
N LYS A 138 -13.42 -7.87 3.77
CA LYS A 138 -14.56 -6.97 4.05
C LYS A 138 -14.47 -5.64 3.28
N ARG A 139 -13.27 -5.05 3.13
CA ARG A 139 -13.07 -3.83 2.32
C ARG A 139 -13.48 -4.07 0.87
N TYR A 140 -13.03 -5.19 0.30
CA TYR A 140 -13.34 -5.56 -1.09
C TYR A 140 -14.82 -5.85 -1.29
N LEU A 141 -15.47 -6.58 -0.36
CA LEU A 141 -16.90 -6.82 -0.43
C LEU A 141 -17.69 -5.51 -0.43
N ALA A 142 -17.30 -4.56 0.42
CA ALA A 142 -17.94 -3.26 0.44
C ALA A 142 -17.75 -2.50 -0.89
N ALA A 143 -16.53 -2.50 -1.46
CA ALA A 143 -16.29 -1.91 -2.77
C ALA A 143 -17.14 -2.58 -3.89
N ILE A 144 -17.31 -3.90 -3.81
CA ILE A 144 -18.14 -4.67 -4.75
C ILE A 144 -19.62 -4.27 -4.61
N ASP A 145 -20.12 -4.07 -3.39
CA ASP A 145 -21.50 -3.64 -3.15
C ASP A 145 -21.76 -2.25 -3.74
N ILE A 146 -20.83 -1.29 -3.58
CA ILE A 146 -20.90 0.01 -4.29
C ILE A 146 -20.89 -0.20 -5.81
N GLY A 147 -20.03 -1.10 -6.30
CA GLY A 147 -19.97 -1.40 -7.73
C GLY A 147 -21.29 -1.92 -8.29
N ARG A 148 -22.01 -2.77 -7.54
CA ARG A 148 -23.34 -3.27 -7.93
C ARG A 148 -24.37 -2.15 -8.00
N GLU A 149 -24.37 -1.24 -7.03
CA GLU A 149 -25.27 -0.09 -7.03
C GLU A 149 -25.01 0.83 -8.24
N LEU A 150 -23.74 1.13 -8.53
CA LEU A 150 -23.36 1.92 -9.69
C LEU A 150 -23.72 1.23 -11.00
N HIS A 151 -23.57 -0.09 -11.06
CA HIS A 151 -24.02 -0.87 -12.22
C HIS A 151 -25.53 -0.77 -12.40
N GLY A 152 -26.32 -0.82 -11.31
CA GLY A 152 -27.76 -0.59 -11.33
C GLY A 152 -28.17 0.82 -11.81
N LYS A 153 -27.29 1.81 -11.65
CA LYS A 153 -27.43 3.17 -12.20
C LYS A 153 -27.01 3.30 -13.68
N GLY A 154 -26.64 2.18 -14.32
CA GLY A 154 -26.28 2.12 -15.75
C GLY A 154 -24.81 2.42 -16.07
N TYR A 155 -23.91 2.44 -15.09
CA TYR A 155 -22.48 2.56 -15.36
C TYR A 155 -21.87 1.22 -15.80
N ALA A 156 -20.98 1.23 -16.79
CA ALA A 156 -20.37 0.02 -17.30
C ALA A 156 -19.38 -0.60 -16.27
N ALA A 157 -19.38 -1.92 -16.16
CA ALA A 157 -18.55 -2.65 -15.18
C ALA A 157 -17.05 -2.29 -15.27
N LYS A 158 -16.50 -2.19 -16.49
CA LYS A 158 -15.09 -1.79 -16.73
C LYS A 158 -14.73 -0.42 -16.12
N ASP A 159 -15.67 0.52 -16.18
CA ASP A 159 -15.46 1.89 -15.71
C ASP A 159 -15.57 1.95 -14.18
N ILE A 160 -16.50 1.18 -13.60
CA ILE A 160 -16.63 1.00 -12.15
C ILE A 160 -15.35 0.41 -11.57
N ILE A 161 -14.80 -0.63 -12.20
CA ILE A 161 -13.55 -1.27 -11.76
C ILE A 161 -12.39 -0.26 -11.81
N SER A 162 -12.29 0.51 -12.89
CA SER A 162 -11.29 1.57 -13.03
C SER A 162 -11.45 2.65 -11.96
N ALA A 163 -12.68 3.09 -11.69
CA ALA A 163 -12.99 4.07 -10.65
C ALA A 163 -12.55 3.58 -9.26
N PHE A 164 -12.83 2.32 -8.92
CA PHE A 164 -12.39 1.74 -7.65
C PHE A 164 -10.86 1.79 -7.50
N PHE A 165 -10.13 1.35 -8.52
CA PHE A 165 -8.67 1.37 -8.49
C PHE A 165 -8.10 2.79 -8.51
N CYS A 166 -8.84 3.82 -8.95
CA CYS A 166 -8.43 5.21 -8.79
C CYS A 166 -8.49 5.66 -7.31
N TYR A 167 -9.47 5.20 -6.53
CA TYR A 167 -9.74 5.69 -5.17
C TYR A 167 -9.76 4.59 -4.08
N PRO A 168 -8.81 3.64 -4.05
CA PRO A 168 -8.87 2.53 -3.11
C PRO A 168 -8.83 3.00 -1.66
N ALA A 169 -8.10 4.08 -1.36
CA ALA A 169 -8.04 4.69 -0.02
C ALA A 169 -9.39 5.22 0.50
N LYS A 170 -10.36 5.45 -0.39
CA LYS A 170 -11.73 5.84 0.00
C LYS A 170 -12.61 4.63 0.29
N SER A 171 -12.14 3.42 0.01
CA SER A 171 -12.88 2.17 0.24
C SER A 171 -13.29 2.05 1.70
N PRO A 172 -14.59 1.87 1.99
CA PRO A 172 -15.08 1.88 3.35
C PRO A 172 -14.61 0.62 4.11
N TYR A 173 -13.99 0.81 5.29
CA TYR A 173 -13.89 -0.18 6.37
C TYR A 173 -13.22 0.40 7.61
N VAL A 174 -13.87 0.25 8.78
CA VAL A 174 -13.24 0.50 10.09
C VAL A 174 -13.69 -0.57 11.10
N PRO A 175 -12.83 -1.53 11.47
CA PRO A 175 -13.08 -2.34 12.66
C PRO A 175 -12.94 -1.47 13.92
N GLU A 176 -13.76 -1.74 14.95
CA GLU A 176 -13.77 -1.04 16.27
C GLU A 176 -14.26 0.42 16.29
N THR A 177 -14.96 0.89 15.26
CA THR A 177 -15.67 2.18 15.33
C THR A 177 -17.13 2.04 14.93
N LYS A 178 -17.99 3.00 15.33
CA LYS A 178 -19.42 3.11 14.95
C LYS A 178 -19.67 3.29 13.43
N LYS A 179 -18.66 3.08 12.57
CA LYS A 179 -18.72 3.28 11.12
C LYS A 179 -18.98 1.95 10.42
N LEU A 180 -20.23 1.85 10.04
CA LEU A 180 -20.94 0.65 9.66
C LEU A 180 -20.55 0.18 8.23
N ARG A 181 -20.80 -1.10 7.91
CA ARG A 181 -20.74 -1.65 6.53
C ARG A 181 -21.66 -0.82 5.63
N ILE A 182 -21.51 -0.78 4.30
CA ILE A 182 -22.45 -0.02 3.42
C ILE A 182 -23.91 -0.36 3.74
N SER A 183 -24.19 -1.65 3.98
CA SER A 183 -25.50 -2.16 4.41
C SER A 183 -26.00 -1.65 5.76
N HIS A 184 -25.14 -0.98 6.51
CA HIS A 184 -25.36 -0.53 7.87
C HIS A 184 -25.05 0.98 8.03
N VAL A 185 -24.64 1.76 7.02
CA VAL A 185 -24.25 3.18 7.22
C VAL A 185 -25.46 4.03 7.61
N GLU A 186 -25.69 4.19 8.92
CA GLU A 186 -26.81 4.98 9.47
C GLU A 186 -26.57 6.51 9.45
N ASN A 187 -25.35 6.99 9.19
CA ASN A 187 -24.98 8.41 9.41
C ASN A 187 -24.24 9.11 8.24
N TYR A 188 -24.15 8.49 7.06
CA TYR A 188 -23.76 9.19 5.83
C TYR A 188 -24.82 8.92 4.77
N GLU A 189 -25.31 9.95 4.09
CA GLU A 189 -26.21 9.76 2.92
C GLU A 189 -25.57 8.86 1.87
N LYS A 190 -24.24 8.92 1.69
CA LYS A 190 -23.47 8.05 0.78
C LYS A 190 -22.05 7.75 1.28
N PRO A 191 -21.52 6.53 1.04
CA PRO A 191 -20.13 6.18 1.36
C PRO A 191 -19.10 7.05 0.59
N PRO A 192 -17.94 7.42 1.19
CA PRO A 192 -16.92 8.22 0.52
C PRO A 192 -16.39 7.64 -0.79
N LEU A 193 -16.24 6.31 -0.87
CA LEU A 193 -15.86 5.64 -2.12
C LEU A 193 -16.92 5.84 -3.21
N MET A 194 -18.21 5.75 -2.86
CA MET A 194 -19.30 5.94 -3.83
C MET A 194 -19.26 7.35 -4.41
N ILE A 195 -19.12 8.38 -3.57
CA ILE A 195 -19.02 9.78 -4.01
C ILE A 195 -17.84 9.96 -4.98
N ALA A 196 -16.67 9.41 -4.64
CA ALA A 196 -15.48 9.49 -5.48
C ALA A 196 -15.67 8.79 -6.83
N MET A 197 -16.28 7.59 -6.82
CA MET A 197 -16.55 6.81 -8.03
C MET A 197 -17.61 7.47 -8.91
N GLU A 198 -18.72 7.96 -8.36
CA GLU A 198 -19.75 8.70 -9.10
C GLU A 198 -19.14 9.93 -9.80
N LYS A 199 -18.28 10.69 -9.09
CA LYS A 199 -17.60 11.85 -9.68
C LYS A 199 -16.68 11.49 -10.83
N TYR A 200 -15.94 10.38 -10.70
CA TYR A 200 -15.06 9.88 -11.76
C TYR A 200 -15.86 9.43 -12.98
N LEU A 201 -16.92 8.65 -12.76
CA LEU A 201 -17.77 8.11 -13.82
C LEU A 201 -18.54 9.21 -14.56
N ALA A 202 -19.02 10.23 -13.85
CA ALA A 202 -19.70 11.39 -14.45
C ALA A 202 -18.77 12.18 -15.38
N ARG A 203 -17.50 12.35 -15.01
CA ARG A 203 -16.51 13.03 -15.87
C ARG A 203 -16.26 12.24 -17.15
N LYS A 204 -16.06 10.93 -17.03
CA LYS A 204 -15.80 10.04 -18.16
C LYS A 204 -16.97 9.93 -19.13
N LYS A 205 -18.21 10.16 -18.66
CA LYS A 205 -19.41 10.16 -19.52
C LYS A 205 -19.52 11.40 -20.40
N ASN A 206 -18.77 12.46 -20.08
CA ASN A 206 -18.76 13.74 -20.79
C ASN A 206 -17.51 13.91 -21.68
N GLU A 207 -16.65 12.88 -21.76
CA GLU A 207 -15.48 12.77 -22.64
C GLU A 207 -15.82 11.87 -23.82
#